data_AF-A0A2G2X7H4-F1
#
_entry.id   AF-A0A2G2X7H4-F1
#
_cell.length_a   1.000
_cell.length_b   1.000
_cell.length_c   1.000
_cell.angle_alpha   90.00
_cell.angle_beta   90.00
_cell.angle_gamma   90.00
#
_symmetry.space_group_name_H-M   'P 1'
#
loop_
_entity.id
_entity.type
_entity.pdbx_description
1 polymer ?
#
loop_
_entity_poly.entity_id
_entity_poly.type
_entity_poly.pdbx_seq_one_letter_code
_entity_poly.pdbx_strand_id
1 'polypeptide(L)'
;MEKVINTPLAHLLGALLILLTPIFLQGVEGTIGVNYGTVADNLPPPVQVASFLRNSTIIRRVRLFDANPEILKAFARTGISVTVNVPNDLIPQLTELSFAQQWVETNVLPYVPATNIVRILVGNEVISTANKLLIGNLVPAMQTLQVALVEKSLDRHIHISTPHFLGILSNSTPPSTGKFRPGYDIHVLKPLLEFLRATNSPFMINPYPFFDSSDDTLDYALFRPNPGVFDEATRLTYTNMLDAQLDAVFSALKLLDFEDIDIVIAETGWPSKGDPGQAGVDTGSAEEYNRKLIQHVMSGIGTPLMPNRTFETYIFALFNEDLKPGPTCERNFGLFKPDMTPVYDIGILRPIVANAAANTDHSRTKSRAYLLMLLFVCLMCL
;
A
#
# COMPACT_ATOMS: atom_id res chain seq x y z
N MET A 1 -68.21 -26.67 -37.98
CA MET A 1 -68.32 -28.09 -37.58
C MET A 1 -67.25 -28.80 -38.37
N GLU A 2 -66.20 -29.47 -37.87
CA GLU A 2 -65.67 -29.92 -36.56
C GLU A 2 -64.12 -29.79 -36.70
N LYS A 3 -63.35 -29.23 -35.74
CA LYS A 3 -62.64 -29.92 -34.62
C LYS A 3 -61.87 -31.19 -35.10
N VAL A 4 -60.55 -31.36 -34.97
CA VAL A 4 -59.66 -31.32 -33.77
C VAL A 4 -58.21 -31.67 -34.24
N ILE A 5 -57.16 -30.86 -34.01
CA ILE A 5 -56.14 -30.85 -32.91
C ILE A 5 -54.77 -31.52 -33.25
N ASN A 6 -53.71 -30.71 -33.03
CA ASN A 6 -52.28 -30.99 -32.69
C ASN A 6 -51.38 -31.76 -33.67
N THR A 7 -50.10 -31.42 -33.91
CA THR A 7 -49.09 -30.48 -33.37
C THR A 7 -47.85 -30.61 -34.27
N PRO A 8 -47.08 -29.56 -34.63
CA PRO A 8 -45.72 -29.77 -35.13
C PRO A 8 -44.70 -29.44 -34.03
N LEU A 9 -44.12 -30.53 -33.52
CA LEU A 9 -42.91 -30.63 -32.72
C LEU A 9 -41.68 -30.16 -33.52
N ALA A 10 -41.58 -28.87 -33.87
CA ALA A 10 -40.51 -28.40 -34.77
C ALA A 10 -39.99 -26.97 -34.52
N HIS A 11 -40.22 -26.38 -33.34
CA HIS A 11 -39.68 -25.04 -33.01
C HIS A 11 -38.93 -24.94 -31.68
N LEU A 12 -38.56 -26.07 -31.07
CA LEU A 12 -37.81 -26.07 -29.79
C LEU A 12 -36.36 -26.56 -29.95
N LEU A 13 -35.68 -26.14 -31.03
CA LEU A 13 -34.26 -26.47 -31.26
C LEU A 13 -33.42 -25.25 -31.72
N GLY A 14 -33.96 -24.03 -31.62
CA GLY A 14 -33.33 -22.80 -32.09
C GLY A 14 -33.03 -21.75 -31.02
N ALA A 15 -33.08 -22.08 -29.73
CA ALA A 15 -32.93 -21.10 -28.65
C ALA A 15 -32.05 -21.56 -27.48
N LEU A 16 -31.06 -22.43 -27.73
CA LEU A 16 -30.06 -22.81 -26.73
C LEU A 16 -28.65 -22.89 -27.33
N LEU A 17 -28.22 -21.78 -27.94
CA LEU A 17 -26.81 -21.50 -28.15
C LEU A 17 -26.52 -20.08 -27.61
N ILE A 18 -26.80 -19.89 -26.32
CA ILE A 18 -26.19 -18.77 -25.59
C ILE A 18 -24.71 -19.12 -25.51
N LEU A 19 -23.90 -18.40 -26.28
CA LEU A 19 -22.45 -18.45 -26.20
C LEU A 19 -22.05 -18.37 -24.72
N LEU A 20 -21.51 -19.48 -24.19
CA LEU A 20 -20.56 -19.44 -23.08
C LEU A 20 -19.27 -18.81 -23.62
N THR A 21 -19.31 -17.52 -23.93
CA THR A 21 -18.09 -16.72 -23.87
C THR A 21 -17.71 -16.71 -22.39
N PRO A 22 -16.52 -17.23 -21.99
CA PRO A 22 -16.03 -16.89 -20.68
C PRO A 22 -15.96 -15.37 -20.66
N ILE A 23 -16.82 -14.75 -19.84
CA ILE A 23 -16.59 -13.39 -19.39
C ILE A 23 -15.31 -13.54 -18.59
N PHE A 24 -14.16 -13.37 -19.25
CA PHE A 24 -12.98 -12.92 -18.57
C PHE A 24 -13.40 -11.55 -18.02
N LEU A 25 -13.90 -11.55 -16.79
CA LEU A 25 -13.64 -10.45 -15.89
C LEU A 25 -12.12 -10.36 -15.91
N GLN A 26 -11.58 -9.51 -16.79
CA GLN A 26 -10.31 -8.88 -16.52
C GLN A 26 -10.59 -8.10 -15.24
N GLY A 27 -10.44 -8.79 -14.10
CA GLY A 27 -10.30 -8.12 -12.83
C GLY A 27 -9.23 -7.08 -13.08
N VAL A 28 -9.58 -5.81 -12.91
CA VAL A 28 -8.57 -4.77 -12.85
C VAL A 28 -7.73 -5.17 -11.64
N GLU A 29 -6.58 -5.79 -11.89
CA GLU A 29 -5.71 -6.29 -10.83
C GLU A 29 -5.33 -5.09 -9.96
N GLY A 30 -5.78 -5.09 -8.70
CA GLY A 30 -5.30 -4.12 -7.72
C GLY A 30 -3.78 -4.06 -7.76
N THR A 31 -3.20 -2.86 -7.83
CA THR A 31 -1.76 -2.74 -8.04
C THR A 31 -1.02 -2.74 -6.72
N ILE A 32 -0.21 -3.78 -6.49
CA ILE A 32 0.65 -3.91 -5.31
C ILE A 32 2.00 -3.25 -5.54
N GLY A 33 2.36 -2.38 -4.60
CA GLY A 33 3.67 -1.79 -4.39
C GLY A 33 4.26 -2.15 -3.03
N VAL A 34 5.48 -1.69 -2.80
CA VAL A 34 6.16 -1.84 -1.52
C VAL A 34 6.91 -0.55 -1.16
N ASN A 35 6.94 -0.23 0.12
CA ASN A 35 7.79 0.83 0.66
C ASN A 35 9.22 0.32 0.79
N TYR A 36 10.18 0.95 0.11
CA TYR A 36 11.60 0.66 0.25
C TYR A 36 12.23 1.69 1.18
N GLY A 37 12.10 1.40 2.48
CA GLY A 37 12.77 2.14 3.55
C GLY A 37 14.26 1.80 3.63
N THR A 38 15.05 2.79 4.04
CA THR A 38 16.52 2.72 4.08
C THR A 38 17.10 3.14 5.42
N VAL A 39 16.30 3.14 6.50
CA VAL A 39 16.78 3.44 7.86
C VAL A 39 17.44 2.19 8.45
N ALA A 40 18.53 1.76 7.82
CA ALA A 40 19.30 0.57 8.16
C ALA A 40 20.72 0.64 7.60
N ASP A 41 21.67 -0.08 8.19
CA ASP A 41 23.07 -0.13 7.75
C ASP A 41 23.48 -1.46 7.10
N ASN A 42 22.54 -2.41 6.99
CA ASN A 42 22.79 -3.78 6.56
C ASN A 42 22.07 -4.20 5.27
N LEU A 43 21.42 -3.25 4.57
CA LEU A 43 20.60 -3.54 3.38
C LEU A 43 21.45 -3.92 2.15
N PRO A 44 20.88 -4.72 1.21
CA PRO A 44 21.55 -5.00 -0.05
C PRO A 44 21.79 -3.73 -0.89
N PRO A 45 22.78 -3.76 -1.79
CA PRO A 45 22.96 -2.71 -2.79
C PRO A 45 21.69 -2.48 -3.62
N PRO A 46 21.31 -1.23 -3.95
CA PRO A 46 20.06 -0.93 -4.66
C PRO A 46 19.87 -1.68 -5.99
N VAL A 47 20.96 -1.95 -6.73
CA VAL A 47 20.91 -2.73 -7.99
C VAL A 47 20.43 -4.16 -7.75
N GLN A 48 20.83 -4.78 -6.63
CA GLN A 48 20.36 -6.11 -6.26
C GLN A 48 18.88 -6.08 -5.88
N VAL A 49 18.46 -5.06 -5.13
CA VAL A 49 17.04 -4.88 -4.75
C VAL A 49 16.15 -4.67 -5.98
N ALA A 50 16.55 -3.80 -6.90
CA ALA A 50 15.83 -3.55 -8.14
C ALA A 50 15.73 -4.83 -9.02
N SER A 51 16.83 -5.59 -9.10
CA SER A 51 16.85 -6.88 -9.81
C SER A 51 15.96 -7.92 -9.14
N PHE A 52 15.99 -7.99 -7.81
CA PHE A 52 15.15 -8.89 -7.02
C PHE A 52 13.66 -8.60 -7.22
N LEU A 53 13.23 -7.34 -7.07
CA LEU A 53 11.83 -6.97 -7.30
C LEU A 53 11.39 -7.30 -8.73
N ARG A 54 12.22 -6.97 -9.73
CA ARG A 54 11.88 -7.23 -11.13
C ARG A 54 11.74 -8.72 -11.46
N ASN A 55 12.70 -9.52 -11.00
CA ASN A 55 12.87 -10.89 -11.47
C ASN A 55 12.22 -11.93 -10.56
N SER A 56 12.11 -11.64 -9.26
CA SER A 56 11.73 -12.61 -8.24
C SER A 56 10.34 -12.39 -7.66
N THR A 57 9.75 -11.21 -7.83
CA THR A 57 8.43 -10.89 -7.24
C THR A 57 7.41 -10.42 -8.29
N ILE A 58 6.15 -10.34 -7.87
CA ILE A 58 5.07 -9.73 -8.65
C ILE A 58 5.00 -8.21 -8.46
N ILE A 59 5.77 -7.62 -7.54
CA ILE A 59 5.73 -6.19 -7.21
C ILE A 59 6.21 -5.36 -8.41
N ARG A 60 5.40 -4.38 -8.80
CA ARG A 60 5.71 -3.46 -9.93
C ARG A 60 5.68 -1.98 -9.55
N ARG A 61 5.59 -1.68 -8.25
CA ARG A 61 5.65 -0.33 -7.70
C ARG A 61 6.56 -0.30 -6.48
N VAL A 62 7.37 0.74 -6.37
CA VAL A 62 8.16 1.02 -5.18
C VAL A 62 7.97 2.46 -4.74
N ARG A 63 7.86 2.69 -3.44
CA ARG A 63 7.88 4.03 -2.85
C ARG A 63 9.19 4.22 -2.07
N LEU A 64 9.87 5.33 -2.34
CA LEU A 64 11.09 5.76 -1.66
C LEU A 64 10.75 6.93 -0.74
N PHE A 65 11.43 7.05 0.40
CA PHE A 65 11.21 8.14 1.37
C PHE A 65 12.07 9.38 1.09
N ASP A 66 12.85 9.37 0.01
CA ASP A 66 13.61 10.48 -0.54
C ASP A 66 13.76 10.32 -2.08
N ALA A 67 14.63 11.14 -2.69
CA ALA A 67 15.04 11.00 -4.08
C ALA A 67 16.49 10.49 -4.21
N ASN A 68 16.82 9.40 -3.50
CA ASN A 68 18.18 8.86 -3.49
C ASN A 68 18.71 8.54 -4.91
N PRO A 69 19.84 9.15 -5.33
CA PRO A 69 20.35 9.03 -6.70
C PRO A 69 20.83 7.62 -7.06
N GLU A 70 21.35 6.85 -6.10
CA GLU A 70 21.83 5.50 -6.32
C GLU A 70 20.67 4.53 -6.54
N ILE A 71 19.61 4.69 -5.74
CA ILE A 71 18.38 3.91 -5.89
C ILE A 71 17.71 4.25 -7.22
N LEU A 72 17.53 5.54 -7.54
CA LEU A 72 16.92 5.95 -8.80
C LEU A 72 17.66 5.40 -10.03
N LYS A 73 19.01 5.38 -10.01
CA LYS A 73 19.81 4.74 -11.07
C LYS A 73 19.60 3.23 -11.12
N ALA A 74 19.53 2.56 -9.98
CA ALA A 74 19.33 1.12 -9.92
C ALA A 74 17.98 0.67 -10.52
N PHE A 75 16.94 1.50 -10.43
CA PHE A 75 15.63 1.23 -11.02
C PHE A 75 15.52 1.58 -12.52
N ALA A 76 16.57 2.14 -13.13
CA ALA A 76 16.57 2.45 -14.56
C ALA A 76 16.33 1.20 -15.43
N ARG A 77 15.41 1.31 -16.39
CA ARG A 77 15.02 0.27 -17.35
C ARG A 77 14.51 -1.02 -16.72
N THR A 78 14.07 -0.97 -15.46
CA THR A 78 13.42 -2.12 -14.79
C THR A 78 11.94 -2.26 -15.17
N GLY A 79 11.30 -1.16 -15.55
CA GLY A 79 9.85 -1.06 -15.77
C GLY A 79 9.03 -0.99 -14.47
N ILE A 80 9.67 -1.01 -13.31
CA ILE A 80 9.01 -0.81 -12.01
C ILE A 80 8.73 0.69 -11.86
N SER A 81 7.48 1.03 -11.52
CA SER A 81 7.11 2.42 -11.22
C SER A 81 7.68 2.86 -9.88
N VAL A 82 8.26 4.05 -9.85
CA VAL A 82 8.91 4.63 -8.66
C VAL A 82 8.13 5.86 -8.21
N THR A 83 7.74 5.86 -6.94
CA THR A 83 7.24 7.04 -6.22
C THR A 83 8.37 7.56 -5.33
N VAL A 84 8.70 8.84 -5.42
CA VAL A 84 9.72 9.48 -4.57
C VAL A 84 9.07 10.45 -3.60
N ASN A 85 9.68 10.65 -2.44
CA ASN A 85 9.25 11.64 -1.47
C ASN A 85 10.20 12.83 -1.45
N VAL A 86 9.63 14.02 -1.27
CA VAL A 86 10.34 15.20 -0.79
C VAL A 86 10.36 15.11 0.75
N PRO A 87 11.53 15.21 1.41
CA PRO A 87 11.61 15.35 2.86
C PRO A 87 10.81 16.53 3.42
N ASN A 88 10.23 16.36 4.62
CA ASN A 88 9.36 17.36 5.25
C ASN A 88 10.05 18.72 5.45
N ASP A 89 11.34 18.72 5.75
CA ASP A 89 12.16 19.92 6.00
C ASP A 89 12.37 20.80 4.76
N LEU A 90 12.20 20.26 3.55
CA LEU A 90 12.29 21.03 2.30
C LEU A 90 10.98 21.71 1.90
N ILE A 91 9.84 21.37 2.53
CA ILE A 91 8.52 21.92 2.18
C ILE A 91 8.52 23.46 2.17
N PRO A 92 9.09 24.16 3.18
CA PRO A 92 9.07 25.61 3.17
C PRO A 92 9.87 26.24 2.02
N GLN A 93 10.93 25.57 1.54
CA GLN A 93 11.76 26.08 0.44
C GLN A 93 11.08 25.87 -0.91
N LEU A 94 10.31 24.81 -1.05
CA LEU A 94 9.57 24.48 -2.28
C LEU A 94 8.46 25.47 -2.64
N THR A 95 8.10 26.40 -1.75
CA THR A 95 7.19 27.48 -2.13
C THR A 95 7.82 28.43 -3.14
N GLU A 96 9.15 28.51 -3.16
CA GLU A 96 9.91 29.30 -4.13
C GLU A 96 10.09 28.52 -5.44
N LEU A 97 9.62 29.10 -6.55
CA LEU A 97 9.64 28.43 -7.86
C LEU A 97 11.04 28.06 -8.33
N SER A 98 12.03 28.94 -8.11
CA SER A 98 13.42 28.65 -8.46
C SER A 98 13.97 27.43 -7.72
N PHE A 99 13.58 27.25 -6.45
CA PHE A 99 13.99 26.09 -5.66
C PHE A 99 13.28 24.82 -6.13
N ALA A 100 11.98 24.88 -6.42
CA ALA A 100 11.24 23.74 -6.97
C ALA A 100 11.77 23.30 -8.34
N GLN A 101 12.07 24.25 -9.23
CA GLN A 101 12.71 23.99 -10.53
C GLN A 101 14.05 23.28 -10.33
N GLN A 102 14.91 23.80 -9.45
CA GLN A 102 16.19 23.20 -9.15
C GLN A 102 16.06 21.80 -8.54
N TRP A 103 15.06 21.58 -7.68
CA TRP A 103 14.77 20.28 -7.11
C TRP A 103 14.39 19.27 -8.20
N VAL A 104 13.51 19.63 -9.13
CA VAL A 104 13.13 18.76 -10.28
C VAL A 104 14.34 18.48 -11.18
N GLU A 105 15.14 19.50 -11.51
CA GLU A 105 16.34 19.37 -12.34
C GLU A 105 17.41 18.46 -11.72
N THR A 106 17.50 18.45 -10.39
CA THR A 106 18.51 17.66 -9.68
C THR A 106 18.04 16.24 -9.40
N ASN A 107 16.78 16.08 -8.98
CA ASN A 107 16.29 14.86 -8.35
C ASN A 107 15.39 14.01 -9.26
N VAL A 108 14.89 14.56 -10.37
CA VAL A 108 13.93 13.88 -11.26
C VAL A 108 14.48 13.81 -12.68
N LEU A 109 14.81 14.95 -13.27
CA LEU A 109 15.19 15.08 -14.68
C LEU A 109 16.35 14.16 -15.10
N PRO A 110 17.40 13.93 -14.30
CA PRO A 110 18.53 13.07 -14.70
C PRO A 110 18.16 11.59 -14.85
N TYR A 111 17.04 11.16 -14.29
CA TYR A 111 16.65 9.74 -14.23
C TYR A 111 15.55 9.40 -15.24
N VAL A 112 14.73 10.36 -15.65
CA VAL A 112 13.66 10.13 -16.62
C VAL A 112 14.17 10.23 -18.07
N PRO A 113 13.66 9.41 -19.01
CA PRO A 113 12.63 8.38 -18.83
C PRO A 113 13.20 7.00 -18.46
N ALA A 114 14.51 6.89 -18.21
CA ALA A 114 15.13 5.59 -17.95
C ALA A 114 14.53 4.93 -16.69
N THR A 115 14.34 5.69 -15.62
CA THR A 115 13.61 5.28 -14.43
C THR A 115 12.17 5.75 -14.54
N ASN A 116 11.21 4.84 -14.32
CA ASN A 116 9.78 5.13 -14.43
C ASN A 116 9.26 5.83 -13.17
N ILE A 117 9.68 7.07 -12.93
CA ILE A 117 9.13 7.90 -11.85
C ILE A 117 7.70 8.27 -12.22
N VAL A 118 6.72 7.93 -11.38
CA VAL A 118 5.28 8.15 -11.64
C VAL A 118 4.63 9.13 -10.67
N ARG A 119 5.29 9.39 -9.52
CA ARG A 119 4.72 10.25 -8.48
C ARG A 119 5.79 10.88 -7.61
N ILE A 120 5.56 12.13 -7.23
CA ILE A 120 6.34 12.85 -6.21
C ILE A 120 5.40 13.13 -5.03
N LEU A 121 5.81 12.70 -3.84
CA LEU A 121 5.08 12.96 -2.60
C LEU A 121 5.72 14.10 -1.83
N VAL A 122 4.98 15.18 -1.60
CA VAL A 122 5.47 16.32 -0.83
C VAL A 122 5.31 16.01 0.66
N GLY A 123 6.40 15.61 1.28
CA GLY A 123 6.43 15.21 2.68
C GLY A 123 5.86 13.81 2.96
N ASN A 124 5.77 13.50 4.25
CA ASN A 124 5.09 12.33 4.81
C ASN A 124 4.39 12.73 6.11
N GLU A 125 3.07 12.49 6.20
CA GLU A 125 2.24 12.76 7.37
C GLU A 125 2.36 14.20 7.92
N VAL A 126 2.51 15.17 7.02
CA VAL A 126 2.84 16.57 7.34
C VAL A 126 1.85 17.19 8.32
N ILE A 127 0.55 16.91 8.18
CA ILE A 127 -0.51 17.43 9.06
C ILE A 127 -0.33 16.94 10.50
N SER A 128 0.20 15.73 10.69
CA SER A 128 0.44 15.14 12.02
C SER A 128 1.64 15.73 12.75
N THR A 129 2.51 16.48 12.05
CA THR A 129 3.69 17.12 12.68
C THR A 129 3.32 18.25 13.65
N ALA A 130 2.09 18.77 13.57
CA ALA A 130 1.62 19.98 14.27
C ALA A 130 2.48 21.24 14.00
N ASN A 131 3.39 21.19 13.02
CA ASN A 131 4.23 22.31 12.66
C ASN A 131 3.49 23.21 11.67
N LYS A 132 3.03 24.37 12.15
CA LYS A 132 2.26 25.34 11.36
C LYS A 132 2.96 25.79 10.08
N LEU A 133 4.29 25.88 10.08
CA LEU A 133 5.05 26.27 8.89
C LEU A 133 5.00 25.17 7.83
N LEU A 134 5.21 23.91 8.22
CA LEU A 134 5.12 22.78 7.28
C LEU A 134 3.70 22.61 6.73
N ILE A 135 2.70 22.70 7.61
CA ILE A 135 1.29 22.54 7.24
C ILE A 135 0.84 23.68 6.31
N GLY A 136 1.17 24.93 6.65
CA GLY A 136 0.81 26.10 5.84
C GLY A 136 1.50 26.14 4.47
N ASN A 137 2.71 25.58 4.36
CA ASN A 137 3.48 25.58 3.12
C ASN A 137 3.25 24.32 2.26
N LEU A 138 2.49 23.32 2.74
CA LEU A 138 2.28 22.05 2.03
C LEU A 138 1.65 22.24 0.64
N VAL A 139 0.47 22.85 0.56
CA VAL A 139 -0.24 23.05 -0.71
C VAL A 139 0.52 24.02 -1.63
N PRO A 140 1.05 25.17 -1.16
CA PRO A 140 1.91 26.01 -1.97
C PRO A 140 3.13 25.28 -2.56
N ALA A 141 3.81 24.43 -1.78
CA ALA A 141 4.94 23.63 -2.27
C ALA A 141 4.51 22.64 -3.37
N MET A 142 3.35 21.98 -3.21
CA MET A 142 2.78 21.09 -4.23
C MET A 142 2.46 21.84 -5.53
N GLN A 143 1.87 23.04 -5.43
CA GLN A 143 1.55 23.89 -6.56
C GLN A 143 2.81 24.33 -7.32
N THR A 144 3.84 24.79 -6.60
CA THR A 144 5.09 25.23 -7.21
C THR A 144 5.85 24.08 -7.88
N LEU A 145 5.88 22.89 -7.26
CA LEU A 145 6.41 21.68 -7.91
C LEU A 145 5.62 21.30 -9.16
N GLN A 146 4.28 21.44 -9.15
CA GLN A 146 3.46 21.17 -10.33
C GLN A 146 3.85 22.09 -11.48
N VAL A 147 4.06 23.38 -11.22
CA VAL A 147 4.55 24.35 -12.23
C VAL A 147 5.90 23.89 -12.80
N ALA A 148 6.84 23.52 -11.94
CA ALA A 148 8.16 23.03 -12.38
C ALA A 148 8.05 21.75 -13.24
N LEU A 149 7.13 20.84 -12.96
CA LEU A 149 6.89 19.66 -13.79
C LEU A 149 6.28 20.03 -15.15
N VAL A 150 5.32 20.96 -15.20
CA VAL A 150 4.70 21.46 -16.43
C VAL A 150 5.75 22.09 -17.36
N GLU A 151 6.65 22.90 -16.81
CA GLU A 151 7.74 23.53 -17.59
C GLU A 151 8.68 22.51 -18.23
N LYS A 152 8.82 21.32 -17.63
CA LYS A 152 9.60 20.20 -18.17
C LYS A 152 8.74 19.19 -18.95
N SER A 153 7.44 19.46 -19.13
CA SER A 153 6.47 18.55 -19.75
C SER A 153 6.42 17.16 -19.10
N LEU A 154 6.64 17.09 -17.78
CA LEU A 154 6.60 15.86 -16.97
C LEU A 154 5.26 15.67 -16.24
N ASP A 155 4.44 16.71 -16.18
CA ASP A 155 3.15 16.76 -15.46
C ASP A 155 2.13 15.73 -15.93
N ARG A 156 2.25 15.25 -17.18
CA ARG A 156 1.36 14.22 -17.74
C ARG A 156 1.70 12.81 -17.26
N HIS A 157 2.90 12.60 -16.73
CA HIS A 157 3.41 11.28 -16.34
C HIS A 157 3.72 11.20 -14.84
N ILE A 158 4.08 12.33 -14.23
CA ILE A 158 4.46 12.41 -12.81
C ILE A 158 3.41 13.22 -12.07
N HIS A 159 2.65 12.54 -11.21
CA HIS A 159 1.64 13.16 -10.36
C HIS A 159 2.22 13.65 -9.04
N ILE A 160 1.59 14.64 -8.41
CA ILE A 160 1.98 15.17 -7.10
C ILE A 160 0.92 14.84 -6.08
N SER A 161 1.31 14.27 -4.95
CA SER A 161 0.42 14.02 -3.82
C SER A 161 1.17 14.19 -2.48
N THR A 162 0.53 13.82 -1.38
CA THR A 162 1.13 13.78 -0.04
C THR A 162 0.38 12.73 0.80
N PRO A 163 1.09 11.81 1.47
CA PRO A 163 0.48 10.75 2.26
C PRO A 163 0.11 11.24 3.66
N HIS A 164 -1.06 10.80 4.13
CA HIS A 164 -1.61 11.21 5.41
C HIS A 164 -1.82 10.05 6.38
N PHE A 165 -1.39 10.23 7.62
CA PHE A 165 -1.85 9.43 8.74
C PHE A 165 -3.37 9.62 8.94
N LEU A 166 -4.08 8.58 9.38
CA LEU A 166 -5.52 8.64 9.63
C LEU A 166 -5.92 9.59 10.77
N GLY A 167 -4.96 10.03 11.58
CA GLY A 167 -5.16 11.09 12.57
C GLY A 167 -5.63 12.42 11.98
N ILE A 168 -5.69 12.62 10.66
CA ILE A 168 -6.37 13.77 10.05
C ILE A 168 -7.89 13.75 10.25
N LEU A 169 -8.46 12.61 10.62
CA LEU A 169 -9.88 12.44 10.95
C LEU A 169 -10.12 12.86 12.41
N SER A 170 -11.25 13.53 12.67
CA SER A 170 -11.75 13.75 14.04
C SER A 170 -12.76 12.70 14.47
N ASN A 171 -13.32 11.96 13.51
CA ASN A 171 -14.18 10.82 13.77
C ASN A 171 -14.02 9.82 12.62
N SER A 172 -14.08 8.53 12.95
CA SER A 172 -13.90 7.42 12.00
C SER A 172 -14.74 6.19 12.34
N THR A 173 -15.48 6.19 13.45
CA THR A 173 -16.28 5.05 13.90
C THR A 173 -17.69 5.48 14.32
N PRO A 174 -18.76 4.94 13.71
CA PRO A 174 -18.72 4.03 12.56
C PRO A 174 -18.26 4.78 11.27
N PRO A 175 -17.79 4.07 10.22
CA PRO A 175 -17.16 4.70 9.05
C PRO A 175 -17.98 5.81 8.37
N SER A 176 -19.31 5.69 8.34
CA SER A 176 -20.20 6.72 7.77
C SER A 176 -20.08 8.10 8.43
N THR A 177 -19.53 8.15 9.64
CA THR A 177 -19.34 9.38 10.42
C THR A 177 -17.95 9.98 10.23
N GLY A 178 -17.15 9.37 9.35
CA GLY A 178 -15.84 9.80 8.91
C GLY A 178 -15.84 11.28 8.56
N LYS A 179 -15.02 12.07 9.27
CA LYS A 179 -14.90 13.50 9.02
C LYS A 179 -13.50 13.99 9.38
N PHE A 180 -12.98 14.91 8.57
CA PHE A 180 -11.71 15.57 8.86
C PHE A 180 -11.78 16.42 10.14
N ARG A 181 -10.61 16.76 10.69
CA ARG A 181 -10.53 17.63 11.88
C ARG A 181 -11.02 19.05 11.58
N PRO A 182 -11.88 19.63 12.43
CA PRO A 182 -12.36 21.01 12.26
C PRO A 182 -11.20 22.01 12.15
N GLY A 183 -11.30 22.93 11.21
CA GLY A 183 -10.26 23.91 10.87
C GLY A 183 -9.25 23.38 9.84
N TYR A 184 -8.78 22.13 9.98
CA TYR A 184 -7.92 21.52 8.97
C TYR A 184 -8.70 21.14 7.71
N ASP A 185 -9.94 20.71 7.86
CA ASP A 185 -10.89 20.45 6.77
C ASP A 185 -10.99 21.61 5.77
N ILE A 186 -11.15 22.84 6.27
CA ILE A 186 -11.33 24.04 5.44
C ILE A 186 -10.00 24.64 5.00
N HIS A 187 -9.03 24.78 5.90
CA HIS A 187 -7.83 25.59 5.64
C HIS A 187 -6.65 24.81 5.06
N VAL A 188 -6.68 23.48 5.13
CA VAL A 188 -5.57 22.62 4.67
C VAL A 188 -6.06 21.59 3.67
N LEU A 189 -7.03 20.77 4.07
CA LEU A 189 -7.47 19.63 3.28
C LEU A 189 -8.29 20.05 2.08
N LYS A 190 -9.23 20.99 2.20
CA LYS A 190 -9.99 21.46 1.03
C LYS A 190 -9.09 22.04 -0.09
N PRO A 191 -8.14 22.98 0.18
CA PRO A 191 -7.20 23.44 -0.86
C PRO A 191 -6.32 22.31 -1.43
N LEU A 192 -5.93 21.35 -0.60
CA LEU A 192 -5.18 20.17 -1.04
C LEU A 192 -6.03 19.31 -1.99
N LEU A 193 -7.28 19.02 -1.65
CA LEU A 193 -8.21 18.24 -2.45
C LEU A 193 -8.55 18.94 -3.77
N GLU A 194 -8.72 20.26 -3.76
CA GLU A 194 -8.87 21.07 -4.97
C GLU A 194 -7.66 20.94 -5.90
N PHE A 195 -6.44 21.00 -5.34
CA PHE A 195 -5.21 20.76 -6.10
C PHE A 195 -5.13 19.33 -6.68
N LEU A 196 -5.44 18.32 -5.86
CA LEU A 196 -5.40 16.92 -6.29
C LEU A 196 -6.39 16.67 -7.43
N ARG A 197 -7.64 17.14 -7.30
CA ARG A 197 -8.64 17.05 -8.37
C ARG A 197 -8.17 17.77 -9.64
N ALA A 198 -7.66 19.00 -9.52
CA ALA A 198 -7.21 19.79 -10.67
C ALA A 198 -6.02 19.17 -11.43
N THR A 199 -5.21 18.36 -10.75
CA THR A 199 -4.02 17.69 -11.32
C THR A 199 -4.24 16.20 -11.59
N ASN A 200 -5.48 15.70 -11.42
CA ASN A 200 -5.81 14.28 -11.51
C ASN A 200 -4.88 13.39 -10.66
N SER A 201 -4.57 13.85 -9.44
CA SER A 201 -3.68 13.17 -8.50
C SER A 201 -4.49 12.51 -7.38
N PRO A 202 -4.05 11.36 -6.84
CA PRO A 202 -4.79 10.65 -5.81
C PRO A 202 -4.60 11.27 -4.42
N PHE A 203 -5.58 11.08 -3.54
CA PHE A 203 -5.46 11.26 -2.10
C PHE A 203 -4.78 10.04 -1.48
N MET A 204 -3.67 10.25 -0.78
CA MET A 204 -2.83 9.17 -0.27
C MET A 204 -2.95 9.07 1.25
N ILE A 205 -3.17 7.86 1.76
CA ILE A 205 -3.32 7.60 3.19
C ILE A 205 -2.44 6.46 3.67
N ASN A 206 -2.10 6.49 4.96
CA ASN A 206 -1.37 5.46 5.68
C ASN A 206 -2.31 4.75 6.68
N PRO A 207 -3.26 3.91 6.20
CA PRO A 207 -4.16 3.17 7.08
C PRO A 207 -3.43 1.98 7.72
N TYR A 208 -3.28 2.02 9.03
CA TYR A 208 -2.66 0.93 9.80
C TYR A 208 -3.67 0.38 10.81
N PRO A 209 -4.41 -0.69 10.46
CA PRO A 209 -5.19 -1.47 11.42
C PRO A 209 -4.37 -1.88 12.66
N PHE A 210 -3.07 -2.12 12.49
CA PHE A 210 -2.15 -2.45 13.57
C PHE A 210 -2.20 -1.43 14.73
N PHE A 211 -2.11 -0.13 14.44
CA PHE A 211 -2.03 0.91 15.48
C PHE A 211 -3.38 1.15 16.18
N ASP A 212 -4.50 0.83 15.53
CA ASP A 212 -5.85 0.97 16.07
C ASP A 212 -6.38 -0.32 16.72
N SER A 213 -5.60 -1.41 16.66
CA SER A 213 -5.99 -2.72 17.19
C SER A 213 -5.78 -2.86 18.70
N SER A 214 -6.60 -3.72 19.29
CA SER A 214 -6.58 -4.17 20.68
C SER A 214 -6.79 -5.69 20.73
N ASP A 215 -6.64 -6.30 21.90
CA ASP A 215 -6.93 -7.74 22.09
C ASP A 215 -8.33 -8.13 21.56
N ASP A 216 -9.34 -7.31 21.85
CA ASP A 216 -10.74 -7.57 21.44
C ASP A 216 -11.00 -7.32 19.96
N THR A 217 -10.17 -6.52 19.29
CA THR A 217 -10.35 -6.14 17.88
C THR A 217 -9.31 -6.77 16.95
N LEU A 218 -8.45 -7.65 17.48
CA LEU A 218 -7.36 -8.25 16.72
C LEU A 218 -7.87 -9.07 15.52
N ASP A 219 -8.95 -9.84 15.71
CA ASP A 219 -9.54 -10.61 14.62
C ASP A 219 -10.11 -9.70 13.52
N TYR A 220 -10.69 -8.56 13.91
CA TYR A 220 -11.18 -7.55 12.98
C TYR A 220 -10.02 -6.84 12.22
N ALA A 221 -8.90 -6.60 12.89
CA ALA A 221 -7.71 -6.00 12.29
C ALA A 221 -6.95 -6.96 11.34
N LEU A 222 -6.95 -8.26 11.65
CA LEU A 222 -6.26 -9.32 10.88
C LEU A 222 -7.15 -10.01 9.84
N PHE A 223 -8.30 -9.42 9.48
CA PHE A 223 -9.28 -9.99 8.54
C PHE A 223 -9.71 -11.42 8.91
N ARG A 224 -9.72 -11.78 10.20
CA ARG A 224 -10.20 -13.09 10.69
C ARG A 224 -11.72 -13.06 10.81
N PRO A 225 -12.40 -14.23 10.84
CA PRO A 225 -13.82 -14.29 11.13
C PRO A 225 -14.13 -13.57 12.46
N ASN A 226 -15.03 -12.59 12.40
CA ASN A 226 -15.48 -11.81 13.55
C ASN A 226 -16.94 -11.36 13.32
N PRO A 227 -17.65 -10.85 14.35
CA PRO A 227 -19.03 -10.39 14.20
C PRO A 227 -19.22 -9.20 13.25
N GLY A 228 -18.13 -8.48 12.93
CA GLY A 228 -18.14 -7.23 12.18
C GLY A 228 -18.61 -6.04 13.01
N VAL A 229 -18.39 -4.85 12.47
CA VAL A 229 -18.89 -3.58 13.01
C VAL A 229 -20.04 -3.10 12.15
N PHE A 230 -21.23 -3.03 12.74
CA PHE A 230 -22.43 -2.55 12.06
C PHE A 230 -22.49 -1.02 12.08
N ASP A 231 -22.66 -0.43 10.89
CA ASP A 231 -22.85 1.00 10.71
C ASP A 231 -24.34 1.32 10.55
N GLU A 232 -24.93 1.94 11.58
CA GLU A 232 -26.37 2.22 11.62
C GLU A 232 -26.86 3.15 10.50
N ALA A 233 -26.03 4.10 10.07
CA ALA A 233 -26.44 5.11 9.09
C ALA A 233 -26.47 4.52 7.67
N THR A 234 -25.50 3.66 7.35
CA THR A 234 -25.39 3.05 6.01
C THR A 234 -26.03 1.68 5.93
N ARG A 235 -26.31 1.06 7.08
CA ARG A 235 -26.82 -0.32 7.22
C ARG A 235 -25.85 -1.37 6.68
N LEU A 236 -24.56 -1.04 6.63
CA LEU A 236 -23.48 -1.92 6.18
C LEU A 236 -22.73 -2.50 7.37
N THR A 237 -22.21 -3.72 7.21
CA THR A 237 -21.35 -4.37 8.21
C THR A 237 -19.93 -4.43 7.67
N TYR A 238 -18.99 -3.88 8.42
CA TYR A 238 -17.57 -3.96 8.14
C TYR A 238 -17.01 -5.22 8.81
N THR A 239 -16.40 -6.10 8.04
CA THR A 239 -15.84 -7.36 8.57
C THR A 239 -14.32 -7.29 8.76
N ASN A 240 -13.67 -6.21 8.34
CA ASN A 240 -12.27 -5.95 8.62
C ASN A 240 -12.03 -4.45 8.82
N MET A 241 -10.99 -4.14 9.60
CA MET A 241 -10.67 -2.77 10.00
C MET A 241 -10.15 -1.90 8.85
N LEU A 242 -9.47 -2.49 7.86
CA LEU A 242 -8.96 -1.75 6.71
C LEU A 242 -10.11 -1.12 5.90
N ASP A 243 -11.16 -1.89 5.61
CA ASP A 243 -12.35 -1.40 4.90
C ASP A 243 -13.00 -0.24 5.65
N ALA A 244 -13.13 -0.36 6.97
CA ALA A 244 -13.69 0.69 7.80
C ALA A 244 -12.83 1.96 7.80
N GLN A 245 -11.50 1.83 7.85
CA GLN A 245 -10.59 2.97 7.77
C GLN A 245 -10.66 3.66 6.40
N LEU A 246 -10.72 2.89 5.30
CA LEU A 246 -10.88 3.42 3.94
C LEU A 246 -12.22 4.13 3.76
N ASP A 247 -13.30 3.55 4.27
CA ASP A 247 -14.65 4.13 4.16
C ASP A 247 -14.88 5.32 5.08
N ALA A 248 -14.16 5.40 6.20
CA ALA A 248 -14.11 6.61 7.02
C ALA A 248 -13.44 7.77 6.28
N VAL A 249 -12.36 7.50 5.55
CA VAL A 249 -11.71 8.51 4.69
C VAL A 249 -12.63 8.91 3.54
N PHE A 250 -13.26 7.93 2.87
CA PHE A 250 -14.22 8.21 1.80
C PHE A 250 -15.40 9.06 2.28
N SER A 251 -15.95 8.77 3.46
CA SER A 251 -17.02 9.58 4.07
C SER A 251 -16.55 11.01 4.34
N ALA A 252 -15.31 11.19 4.81
CA ALA A 252 -14.74 12.52 5.04
C ALA A 252 -14.53 13.31 3.73
N LEU A 253 -14.08 12.64 2.66
CA LEU A 253 -13.96 13.23 1.32
C LEU A 253 -15.33 13.65 0.79
N LYS A 254 -16.33 12.77 0.91
CA LYS A 254 -17.71 13.03 0.48
C LYS A 254 -18.34 14.22 1.21
N LEU A 255 -18.07 14.41 2.50
CA LEU A 255 -18.55 15.57 3.25
C LEU A 255 -18.02 16.92 2.71
N LEU A 256 -16.89 16.90 2.02
CA LEU A 256 -16.31 18.08 1.37
C LEU A 256 -16.61 18.15 -0.14
N ASP A 257 -17.46 17.24 -0.65
CA ASP A 257 -17.77 17.06 -2.08
C ASP A 257 -16.54 16.64 -2.91
N PHE A 258 -15.71 15.71 -2.42
CA PHE A 258 -14.50 15.16 -3.09
C PHE A 258 -14.47 13.62 -3.20
N GLU A 259 -15.62 12.96 -3.25
CA GLU A 259 -15.74 11.50 -3.38
C GLU A 259 -15.20 10.93 -4.72
N ASP A 260 -15.01 11.78 -5.73
CA ASP A 260 -14.45 11.45 -7.04
C ASP A 260 -12.92 11.25 -7.05
N ILE A 261 -12.21 11.75 -6.02
CA ILE A 261 -10.76 11.60 -5.94
C ILE A 261 -10.38 10.16 -5.61
N ASP A 262 -9.35 9.64 -6.30
CA ASP A 262 -8.78 8.33 -6.04
C ASP A 262 -8.06 8.22 -4.69
N ILE A 263 -8.30 7.12 -3.99
CA ILE A 263 -7.64 6.80 -2.73
C ILE A 263 -6.53 5.78 -3.00
N VAL A 264 -5.33 6.08 -2.54
CA VAL A 264 -4.17 5.17 -2.60
C VAL A 264 -3.67 4.90 -1.19
N ILE A 265 -3.45 3.62 -0.89
CA ILE A 265 -2.85 3.17 0.37
C ILE A 265 -1.34 3.32 0.22
N ALA A 266 -0.80 4.41 0.74
CA ALA A 266 0.61 4.76 0.62
C ALA A 266 1.51 3.98 1.58
N GLU A 267 0.96 3.52 2.70
CA GLU A 267 1.59 2.64 3.67
C GLU A 267 0.54 1.84 4.43
N THR A 268 0.75 0.53 4.53
CA THR A 268 0.06 -0.32 5.50
C THR A 268 0.86 -1.59 5.70
N GLY A 269 0.83 -2.17 6.90
CA GLY A 269 1.61 -3.37 7.20
C GLY A 269 1.43 -3.81 8.65
N TRP A 270 2.10 -4.90 9.00
CA TRP A 270 2.03 -5.48 10.33
C TRP A 270 3.40 -5.99 10.77
N PRO A 271 3.87 -5.64 11.98
CA PRO A 271 5.21 -6.00 12.44
C PRO A 271 5.27 -7.47 12.88
N SER A 272 6.40 -8.12 12.59
CA SER A 272 6.65 -9.54 12.90
C SER A 272 7.24 -9.79 14.29
N LYS A 273 7.65 -8.73 14.98
CA LYS A 273 8.23 -8.78 16.32
C LYS A 273 8.06 -7.44 17.02
N GLY A 274 7.56 -7.47 18.24
CA GLY A 274 7.28 -6.30 19.06
C GLY A 274 7.96 -6.36 20.42
N ASP A 275 7.57 -5.43 21.29
CA ASP A 275 7.97 -5.48 22.71
C ASP A 275 7.19 -6.60 23.44
N PRO A 276 7.69 -7.14 24.56
CA PRO A 276 7.01 -8.20 25.29
C PRO A 276 5.58 -7.84 25.67
N GLY A 277 4.64 -8.74 25.41
CA GLY A 277 3.22 -8.56 25.73
C GLY A 277 2.42 -7.77 24.70
N GLN A 278 3.02 -7.36 23.58
CA GLN A 278 2.30 -6.71 22.50
C GLN A 278 1.43 -7.73 21.73
N ALA A 279 0.12 -7.56 21.80
CA ALA A 279 -0.86 -8.46 21.23
C ALA A 279 -0.76 -8.55 19.70
N GLY A 280 -0.84 -9.77 19.16
CA GLY A 280 -0.82 -10.01 17.72
C GLY A 280 0.49 -9.62 17.03
N VAL A 281 1.59 -9.38 17.74
CA VAL A 281 2.87 -9.02 17.12
C VAL A 281 3.82 -10.21 17.09
N ASP A 282 3.66 -11.00 16.04
CA ASP A 282 4.46 -12.19 15.75
C ASP A 282 4.51 -12.43 14.22
N THR A 283 5.36 -13.36 13.80
CA THR A 283 5.53 -13.68 12.38
C THR A 283 4.26 -14.20 11.72
N GLY A 284 3.42 -14.96 12.43
CA GLY A 284 2.18 -15.52 11.90
C GLY A 284 1.11 -14.45 11.70
N SER A 285 0.95 -13.55 12.66
CA SER A 285 0.02 -12.41 12.55
C SER A 285 0.45 -11.44 11.43
N ALA A 286 1.75 -11.17 11.30
CA ALA A 286 2.27 -10.35 10.21
C ALA A 286 2.08 -10.98 8.82
N GLU A 287 2.33 -12.27 8.71
CA GLU A 287 2.07 -13.07 7.51
C GLU A 287 0.58 -13.03 7.14
N GLU A 288 -0.29 -13.24 8.11
CA GLU A 288 -1.73 -13.26 7.93
C GLU A 288 -2.26 -11.92 7.43
N TYR A 289 -1.89 -10.82 8.09
CA TYR A 289 -2.30 -9.47 7.70
C TYR A 289 -1.87 -9.17 6.26
N ASN A 290 -0.58 -9.29 5.96
CA ASN A 290 -0.04 -8.90 4.66
C ASN A 290 -0.53 -9.82 3.53
N ARG A 291 -0.74 -11.12 3.79
CA ARG A 291 -1.34 -12.03 2.81
C ARG A 291 -2.80 -11.67 2.52
N LYS A 292 -3.60 -11.46 3.56
CA LYS A 292 -5.03 -11.13 3.39
C LYS A 292 -5.24 -9.74 2.81
N LEU A 293 -4.38 -8.78 3.15
CA LEU A 293 -4.33 -7.48 2.50
C LEU A 293 -4.19 -7.63 0.97
N ILE A 294 -3.18 -8.39 0.52
CA ILE A 294 -2.96 -8.62 -0.92
C ILE A 294 -4.17 -9.29 -1.55
N GLN A 295 -4.69 -10.37 -0.94
CA GLN A 295 -5.86 -11.08 -1.44
C GLN A 295 -7.08 -10.15 -1.57
N HIS A 296 -7.30 -9.30 -0.55
CA HIS A 296 -8.41 -8.37 -0.50
C HIS A 296 -8.28 -7.30 -1.61
N VAL A 297 -7.16 -6.57 -1.68
CA VAL A 297 -7.01 -5.48 -2.66
C VAL A 297 -6.90 -5.99 -4.10
N MET A 298 -6.38 -7.20 -4.31
CA MET A 298 -6.33 -7.83 -5.65
C MET A 298 -7.66 -8.48 -6.06
N SER A 299 -8.57 -8.76 -5.11
CA SER A 299 -9.88 -9.34 -5.44
C SER A 299 -10.77 -8.38 -6.23
N GLY A 300 -10.52 -7.07 -6.13
CA GLY A 300 -11.35 -6.04 -6.74
C GLY A 300 -12.74 -5.89 -6.10
N ILE A 301 -12.99 -6.50 -4.94
CA ILE A 301 -14.29 -6.37 -4.25
C ILE A 301 -14.55 -4.94 -3.76
N GLY A 302 -13.49 -4.19 -3.48
CA GLY A 302 -13.56 -2.85 -2.90
C GLY A 302 -13.96 -2.89 -1.43
N THR A 303 -14.54 -1.79 -0.95
CA THR A 303 -15.04 -1.65 0.42
C THR A 303 -16.58 -1.54 0.42
N PRO A 304 -17.26 -1.64 1.57
CA PRO A 304 -18.72 -1.51 1.64
C PRO A 304 -19.29 -0.22 1.00
N LEU A 305 -18.66 0.96 1.18
CA LEU A 305 -19.08 2.22 0.55
C LEU A 305 -18.47 2.45 -0.84
N MET A 306 -17.39 1.75 -1.17
CA MET A 306 -16.74 1.84 -2.49
C MET A 306 -16.68 0.45 -3.15
N PRO A 307 -17.82 -0.20 -3.43
CA PRO A 307 -17.84 -1.53 -4.02
C PRO A 307 -17.23 -1.52 -5.42
N ASN A 308 -16.47 -2.56 -5.75
CA ASN A 308 -15.73 -2.72 -7.00
C ASN A 308 -14.62 -1.67 -7.23
N ARG A 309 -14.28 -0.86 -6.22
CA ARG A 309 -13.14 0.06 -6.30
C ARG A 309 -11.84 -0.70 -6.04
N THR A 310 -10.82 -0.44 -6.86
CA THR A 310 -9.46 -0.97 -6.64
C THR A 310 -8.59 0.08 -5.97
N PHE A 311 -7.73 -0.35 -5.04
CA PHE A 311 -6.81 0.53 -4.35
C PHE A 311 -5.36 0.19 -4.71
N GLU A 312 -4.64 1.13 -5.33
CA GLU A 312 -3.18 1.02 -5.39
C GLU A 312 -2.65 1.00 -3.95
N THR A 313 -1.82 0.00 -3.63
CA THR A 313 -1.46 -0.32 -2.25
C THR A 313 0.03 -0.58 -2.10
N TYR A 314 0.68 0.14 -1.19
CA TYR A 314 2.09 -0.03 -0.85
C TYR A 314 2.24 -0.68 0.52
N ILE A 315 2.77 -1.90 0.54
CA ILE A 315 3.03 -2.63 1.77
C ILE A 315 4.23 -2.01 2.48
N PHE A 316 4.08 -1.70 3.76
CA PHE A 316 5.15 -1.26 4.65
C PHE A 316 5.70 -2.46 5.44
N ALA A 317 6.94 -2.92 5.22
CA ALA A 317 7.93 -2.43 4.26
C ALA A 317 8.72 -3.57 3.59
N LEU A 318 9.58 -3.24 2.63
CA LEU A 318 10.36 -4.23 1.89
C LEU A 318 11.32 -5.00 2.81
N PHE A 319 12.02 -4.29 3.69
CA PHE A 319 13.01 -4.86 4.60
C PHE A 319 12.74 -4.48 6.05
N ASN A 320 13.26 -5.28 6.98
CA ASN A 320 13.43 -4.83 8.36
C ASN A 320 14.47 -3.72 8.39
N GLU A 321 14.16 -2.61 9.06
CA GLU A 321 14.99 -1.41 9.14
C GLU A 321 15.56 -1.28 10.56
N ASP A 322 16.78 -1.77 10.78
CA ASP A 322 17.35 -1.98 12.12
C ASP A 322 17.73 -0.68 12.86
N LEU A 323 17.87 0.43 12.14
CA LEU A 323 18.14 1.74 12.73
C LEU A 323 16.88 2.57 12.99
N LYS A 324 15.67 2.04 12.72
CA LYS A 324 14.44 2.76 13.04
C LYS A 324 14.32 3.03 14.56
N PRO A 325 14.10 4.29 14.97
CA PRO A 325 13.91 4.63 16.36
C PRO A 325 12.55 4.13 16.88
N GLY A 326 12.35 4.19 18.20
CA GLY A 326 11.06 3.85 18.82
C GLY A 326 10.94 2.37 19.23
N PRO A 327 9.70 1.86 19.37
CA PRO A 327 9.43 0.53 19.90
C PRO A 327 10.00 -0.59 19.02
N THR A 328 10.08 -1.80 19.55
CA THR A 328 10.68 -2.94 18.81
C THR A 328 9.97 -3.25 17.51
N CYS A 329 8.66 -3.01 17.43
CA CYS A 329 7.90 -3.21 16.20
C CYS A 329 8.40 -2.40 15.00
N GLU A 330 8.88 -1.18 15.22
CA GLU A 330 9.37 -0.29 14.14
C GLU A 330 10.49 -0.92 13.31
N ARG A 331 11.32 -1.77 13.93
CA ARG A 331 12.45 -2.45 13.27
C ARG A 331 12.07 -3.75 12.58
N ASN A 332 10.78 -4.15 12.62
CA ASN A 332 10.34 -5.51 12.27
C ASN A 332 9.11 -5.57 11.33
N PHE A 333 8.87 -4.53 10.53
CA PHE A 333 7.81 -4.47 9.50
C PHE A 333 8.16 -5.13 8.16
N GLY A 334 9.41 -5.57 7.99
CA GLY A 334 9.92 -6.07 6.72
C GLY A 334 9.26 -7.36 6.24
N LEU A 335 8.94 -7.40 4.95
CA LEU A 335 8.60 -8.63 4.24
C LEU A 335 9.83 -9.54 4.06
N PHE A 336 11.00 -8.93 3.90
CA PHE A 336 12.27 -9.62 3.70
C PHE A 336 13.30 -9.20 4.76
N LYS A 337 14.23 -10.11 5.03
CA LYS A 337 15.46 -9.80 5.77
C LYS A 337 16.45 -9.07 4.85
N PRO A 338 17.50 -8.44 5.41
CA PRO A 338 18.52 -7.78 4.61
C PRO A 338 19.28 -8.73 3.65
N ASP A 339 19.23 -10.05 3.84
CA ASP A 339 19.77 -11.04 2.88
C ASP A 339 18.77 -11.41 1.76
N MET A 340 17.65 -10.68 1.64
CA MET A 340 16.53 -10.92 0.71
C MET A 340 15.78 -12.25 0.92
N THR A 341 16.03 -12.97 2.02
CA THR A 341 15.18 -14.10 2.40
C THR A 341 13.86 -13.60 2.99
N PRO A 342 12.72 -14.26 2.71
CA PRO A 342 11.44 -13.85 3.28
C PRO A 342 11.47 -13.99 4.81
N VAL A 343 10.88 -13.02 5.51
CA VAL A 343 10.55 -13.16 6.94
C VAL A 343 9.41 -14.17 7.09
N TYR A 344 8.44 -14.08 6.18
CA TYR A 344 7.29 -14.96 6.00
C TYR A 344 6.82 -14.88 4.53
N ASP A 345 6.04 -15.85 4.04
CA ASP A 345 5.60 -15.90 2.64
C ASP A 345 4.16 -15.40 2.47
N ILE A 346 3.96 -14.30 1.75
CA ILE A 346 2.64 -13.73 1.47
C ILE A 346 2.16 -13.97 0.03
N GLY A 347 2.86 -14.84 -0.73
CA GLY A 347 2.47 -15.20 -2.10
C GLY A 347 2.92 -14.21 -3.18
N ILE A 348 3.88 -13.31 -2.87
CA ILE A 348 4.41 -12.33 -3.84
C ILE A 348 5.63 -12.82 -4.62
N LEU A 349 6.26 -13.91 -4.18
CA LEU A 349 7.39 -14.52 -4.88
C LEU A 349 6.89 -15.26 -6.12
N ARG A 350 7.60 -15.11 -7.24
CA ARG A 350 7.28 -15.87 -8.46
C ARG A 350 7.49 -17.37 -8.21
N PRO A 351 6.69 -18.27 -8.81
CA PRO A 351 6.70 -19.71 -8.49
C PRO A 351 8.07 -20.38 -8.53
N ILE A 352 8.94 -19.98 -9.47
CA ILE A 352 10.31 -20.51 -9.61
C ILE A 352 11.15 -20.20 -8.37
N VAL A 353 11.00 -19.00 -7.80
CA VAL A 353 11.73 -18.55 -6.61
C VAL A 353 11.10 -19.09 -5.33
N ALA A 354 9.77 -19.16 -5.27
CA ALA A 354 9.04 -19.72 -4.12
C ALA A 354 9.44 -21.19 -3.85
N ASN A 355 9.53 -22.01 -4.90
CA ASN A 355 9.94 -23.41 -4.79
C ASN A 355 11.41 -23.57 -4.33
N ALA A 356 12.30 -22.64 -4.70
CA ALA A 356 13.69 -22.64 -4.22
C ALA A 356 13.79 -22.24 -2.74
N ALA A 357 13.03 -21.22 -2.31
CA ALA A 357 12.99 -20.76 -0.93
C ALA A 357 12.43 -21.85 0.02
N ALA A 358 11.34 -22.52 -0.37
CA ALA A 358 10.76 -23.62 0.41
C ALA A 358 11.74 -24.81 0.59
N ASN A 359 12.50 -25.14 -0.46
CA ASN A 359 13.52 -26.20 -0.40
C ASN A 359 14.70 -25.85 0.52
N THR A 360 15.10 -24.57 0.58
CA THR A 360 16.17 -24.13 1.50
C THR A 360 15.74 -24.18 2.96
N ASP A 361 14.49 -23.86 3.28
CA ASP A 361 13.97 -23.94 4.65
C ASP A 361 13.83 -25.40 5.12
N HIS A 362 13.35 -26.29 4.24
CA HIS A 362 13.29 -27.73 4.49
C HIS A 362 14.68 -28.37 4.70
N SER A 363 15.70 -27.88 3.99
CA SER A 363 17.10 -28.32 4.15
C SER A 363 17.69 -27.86 5.49
N ARG A 364 17.43 -26.61 5.90
CA ARG A 364 17.90 -26.05 7.18
C ARG A 364 17.26 -26.72 8.39
N THR A 365 15.96 -27.04 8.33
CA THR A 365 15.27 -27.78 9.40
C THR A 365 15.79 -29.21 9.54
N LYS A 366 16.06 -29.92 8.43
CA LYS A 366 16.72 -31.23 8.48
C LYS A 366 18.11 -31.17 9.11
N SER A 367 18.94 -30.21 8.71
CA SER A 367 20.31 -30.07 9.22
C SER A 367 20.34 -29.78 10.73
N ARG A 368 19.40 -28.97 11.24
CA ARG A 368 19.20 -28.75 12.69
C ARG A 368 18.75 -30.01 13.42
N ALA A 369 17.84 -30.79 12.84
CA ALA A 369 17.41 -32.06 13.43
C ALA A 369 18.56 -33.08 13.50
N TYR A 370 19.40 -33.18 12.48
CA TYR A 370 20.59 -34.04 12.49
C TYR A 370 21.62 -33.60 13.55
N LEU A 371 21.84 -32.29 13.72
CA LEU A 371 22.77 -31.77 14.73
C LEU A 371 22.27 -32.02 16.16
N LEU A 372 20.97 -31.87 16.40
CA LEU A 372 20.32 -32.21 17.67
C LEU A 372 20.38 -33.72 17.97
N MET A 373 20.22 -34.57 16.95
CA MET A 373 20.37 -36.03 17.08
C MET A 373 21.81 -36.42 17.43
N LEU A 374 22.81 -35.81 16.77
CA LEU A 374 24.23 -36.06 17.05
C LEU A 374 24.64 -35.61 18.47
N LEU A 375 24.11 -34.49 18.95
CA LEU A 375 24.31 -34.02 20.33
C LEU A 375 23.65 -34.96 21.35
N PHE A 376 22.48 -35.52 21.04
CA PHE A 376 21.81 -36.52 21.90
C PHE A 376 22.57 -37.85 21.96
N VAL A 377 23.11 -38.31 20.84
CA VAL A 377 23.93 -39.55 20.79
C VAL A 377 25.25 -39.37 21.54
N CYS A 378 25.89 -38.20 21.47
CA CYS A 378 27.07 -37.89 22.28
C CYS A 378 26.78 -37.85 23.79
N LEU A 379 25.60 -37.40 24.22
CA LEU A 379 25.24 -37.35 25.64
C LEU A 379 24.90 -38.72 26.23
N MET A 380 24.52 -39.71 25.41
CA MET A 380 24.23 -41.08 25.86
C MET A 380 25.47 -42.00 25.89
N CYS A 381 26.62 -41.51 25.43
CA CYS A 381 27.90 -42.24 25.43
C CYS A 381 28.91 -41.75 26.49
N LEU A 382 28.46 -40.95 27.47
CA LEU A 382 29.25 -40.45 28.61
C LEU A 382 28.78 -41.05 29.93
#